data_AF-G1VIT6-F1
#
_entry.id   AF-G1VIT6-F1
#
_cell.length_a   1.000
_cell.length_b   1.000
_cell.length_c   1.000
_cell.angle_alpha   90.00
_cell.angle_beta   90.00
_cell.angle_gamma   90.00
#
_symmetry.space_group_name_H-M   'P 1'
#
loop_
_entity.id
_entity.type
_entity.pdbx_description
1 polymer ?
#
loop_
_entity_poly.entity_id
_entity_poly.type
_entity_poly.pdbx_seq_one_letter_code
_entity_poly.pdbx_strand_id
1 'polypeptide(L)' 'MNEGTTDHFILIIGRLCKSGIIQYLFYDPGTGSEIKGRSDENILTLNQVDYSLRGTTKYSTTKKYVVTQIRRN' A
#
# COMPACT_ATOMS: atom_id res chain seq x y z
N MET A 1 8.21 -20.14 -3.45
CA MET A 1 9.30 -19.27 -3.92
C MET A 1 8.63 -17.97 -4.34
N ASN A 2 9.03 -16.83 -3.78
CA ASN A 2 8.20 -15.62 -3.81
C ASN A 2 8.43 -14.75 -5.05
N GLU A 3 8.66 -15.35 -6.23
CA GLU A 3 8.71 -14.65 -7.54
C GLU A 3 9.50 -13.31 -7.57
N GLY A 4 10.58 -13.18 -6.78
CA GLY A 4 11.36 -11.94 -6.68
C GLY A 4 10.73 -10.82 -5.81
N THR A 5 9.74 -11.18 -4.99
CA THR A 5 9.01 -10.30 -4.07
C THR A 5 9.41 -10.57 -2.62
N THR A 6 9.24 -9.55 -1.79
CA THR A 6 9.41 -9.68 -0.33
C THR A 6 8.20 -10.37 0.26
N ASP A 7 8.40 -11.27 1.23
CA ASP A 7 7.33 -11.79 2.10
C ASP A 7 6.87 -10.71 3.08
N HIS A 8 6.19 -9.69 2.54
CA HIS A 8 5.60 -8.60 3.30
C HIS A 8 4.15 -8.45 2.87
N PHE A 9 3.26 -8.25 3.83
CA PHE A 9 1.85 -8.00 3.55
C PHE A 9 1.43 -6.68 4.18
N ILE A 10 0.42 -6.08 3.55
CA ILE A 10 -0.29 -4.90 4.04
C ILE A 10 -1.78 -5.20 3.94
N LEU A 11 -2.58 -4.52 4.75
CA LEU A 11 -4.04 -4.64 4.70
C LEU A 11 -4.59 -3.40 4.02
N ILE A 12 -5.31 -3.56 2.91
CA ILE A 12 -6.12 -2.47 2.36
C ILE A 12 -7.34 -2.30 3.26
N ILE A 13 -7.48 -1.12 3.86
CA ILE A 13 -8.52 -0.81 4.85
C ILE A 13 -9.60 0.14 4.32
N GLY A 14 -9.39 0.72 3.13
CA GLY A 14 -10.36 1.62 2.53
C GLY A 14 -9.99 2.00 1.10
N ARG A 15 -10.97 2.52 0.38
CA ARG A 15 -10.81 3.08 -0.97
C ARG A 15 -11.16 4.57 -0.93
N LEU A 16 -10.34 5.36 -1.60
CA LEU A 16 -10.51 6.79 -1.78
C LEU A 16 -10.58 7.10 -3.29
N CYS A 17 -11.30 8.16 -3.64
CA CYS A 17 -11.27 8.73 -4.98
C CYS A 17 -11.06 10.24 -4.85
N LYS A 18 -9.85 10.70 -5.17
CA LYS A 18 -9.49 12.12 -5.07
C LYS A 18 -9.22 12.64 -6.47
N SER A 19 -10.06 13.57 -6.93
CA SER A 19 -9.93 14.19 -8.26
C SER A 19 -9.85 13.18 -9.41
N GLY A 20 -10.65 12.10 -9.33
CA GLY A 20 -10.67 11.02 -10.33
C GLY A 20 -9.54 9.98 -10.20
N ILE A 21 -8.60 10.18 -9.28
CA ILE A 21 -7.52 9.23 -8.99
C ILE A 21 -8.01 8.23 -7.94
N ILE A 22 -7.92 6.93 -8.29
CA ILE A 22 -8.27 5.84 -7.38
C ILE A 22 -7.09 5.60 -6.44
N GLN A 23 -7.37 5.69 -5.14
CA GLN A 23 -6.41 5.49 -4.07
C GLN A 23 -6.95 4.49 -3.04
N TYR A 24 -6.05 3.88 -2.28
CA TYR A 24 -6.39 2.94 -1.22
C TYR A 24 -5.59 3.27 0.03
N LEU A 25 -6.27 3.26 1.17
CA LEU A 25 -5.64 3.34 2.47
C LEU A 25 -5.16 1.95 2.87
N PHE A 26 -3.97 1.87 3.49
CA PHE A 26 -3.47 0.60 3.98
C PHE A 26 -2.86 0.67 5.38
N TYR A 27 -3.02 -0.43 6.11
CA TYR A 27 -2.28 -0.71 7.33
C TYR A 27 -1.01 -1.49 7.01
N ASP A 28 0.12 -1.02 7.55
CA ASP A 28 1.41 -1.68 7.45
C ASP A 28 1.90 -2.21 8.80
N PRO A 29 1.93 -3.54 9.01
CA PRO A 29 2.46 -4.14 10.23
C PRO A 29 4.00 -4.17 10.29
N GLY A 30 4.71 -3.76 9.22
CA GLY A 30 6.17 -3.80 9.14
C GLY A 30 6.90 -2.70 9.93
N THR A 31 6.17 -1.83 10.61
CA THR A 31 6.72 -0.80 11.50
C THR A 31 6.44 -1.13 12.96
N GLY A 32 7.42 -0.86 13.83
CA GLY A 32 7.22 -0.95 15.28
C GLY A 32 6.33 0.16 15.87
N SER A 33 5.88 1.11 15.05
CA SER A 33 5.00 2.21 15.47
C SER A 33 3.59 2.00 14.92
N GLU A 34 2.66 1.61 15.79
CA GLU A 34 1.25 1.37 15.43
C GLU A 34 0.61 2.59 14.77
N ILE A 35 0.82 3.78 15.32
CA ILE A 35 0.28 5.05 14.81
C ILE A 35 0.74 5.29 13.36
N LYS A 36 2.01 5.02 13.06
CA LYS A 36 2.52 5.21 11.70
C LYS A 36 2.07 4.09 10.76
N GLY A 37 1.92 2.87 11.27
CA GLY A 37 1.39 1.74 10.51
C GLY A 37 -0.06 1.95 10.08
N ARG A 38 -0.87 2.63 10.91
CA ARG A 38 -2.30 2.93 10.67
C ARG A 38 -2.58 4.33 10.12
N SER A 39 -1.55 5.06 9.71
CA SER A 39 -1.70 6.44 9.29
C SER A 39 -2.50 6.57 7.98
N ASP A 40 -3.37 7.56 7.89
CA ASP A 40 -4.13 7.91 6.66
C ASP A 40 -3.23 8.41 5.52
N GLU A 41 -1.97 8.69 5.81
CA GLU A 41 -0.93 8.99 4.81
C GLU A 41 -0.33 7.73 4.15
N ASN A 42 -0.68 6.54 4.63
CA ASN A 42 -0.32 5.28 3.98
C ASN A 42 -1.27 5.04 2.80
N ILE A 43 -0.86 5.53 1.63
CA ILE A 43 -1.69 5.54 0.43
C ILE A 43 -1.04 4.71 -0.68
N LEU A 44 -1.80 3.80 -1.25
CA LEU A 44 -1.52 3.21 -2.56
C LEU A 44 -2.34 3.92 -3.63
N THR A 45 -1.71 4.29 -4.74
CA THR A 45 -2.36 4.90 -5.91
C THR A 45 -2.41 3.89 -7.04
N LEU A 46 -3.59 3.74 -7.65
CA LEU A 46 -3.75 2.95 -8.86
C LEU A 46 -3.26 3.77 -10.06
N ASN A 47 -2.24 3.28 -10.72
CA ASN A 47 -1.81 3.83 -12.01
C ASN A 47 -2.83 3.42 -13.09
N GLN A 48 -3.44 4.39 -13.77
CA GLN A 48 -4.47 4.15 -14.79
C GLN A 48 -3.91 3.70 -16.15
N VAL A 49 -2.59 3.71 -16.33
CA VAL A 49 -1.93 3.26 -17.57
C VAL A 49 -1.58 1.78 -17.52
N ASP A 50 -0.91 1.35 -16.45
CA ASP A 50 -0.41 -0.03 -16.30
C ASP A 50 -1.17 -0.86 -15.26
N TYR A 51 -2.21 -0.27 -14.65
CA TYR A 51 -3.04 -0.88 -13.60
C TYR A 51 -2.27 -1.37 -12.37
N SER A 52 -1.02 -0.95 -12.20
CA SER A 52 -0.23 -1.28 -11.02
C SER A 52 -0.69 -0.44 -9.82
N LEU A 53 -0.65 -1.06 -8.64
CA LEU A 53 -0.98 -0.42 -7.38
C LEU A 53 0.31 -0.16 -6.61
N ARG A 54 0.65 1.12 -6.42
CA ARG A 54 1.95 1.54 -5.87
C ARG A 54 1.79 2.58 -4.77
N GLY A 55 2.71 2.61 -3.81
CA GLY A 55 2.65 3.62 -2.75
C GLY A 55 3.83 3.62 -1.80
N THR A 56 3.73 4.43 -0.76
CA THR A 56 4.73 4.58 0.29
C THR A 56 4.04 4.62 1.65
N THR A 57 4.81 4.38 2.71
CA THR A 57 4.32 4.56 4.08
C THR A 57 4.66 5.95 4.60
N LYS A 58 3.93 6.42 5.60
CA LYS A 58 4.25 7.62 6.36
C LYS A 58 5.63 7.57 7.01
N TYR A 59 6.02 6.40 7.52
CA TYR A 59 7.25 6.25 8.29
C TYR A 59 8.49 6.06 7.42
N SER A 60 8.34 5.80 6.12
CA SER A 60 9.45 5.66 5.20
C SER A 60 9.02 6.02 3.78
N THR A 61 9.54 7.15 3.31
CA THR A 61 9.39 7.61 1.92
C THR A 61 10.35 6.90 0.95
N THR A 62 11.37 6.21 1.48
CA THR A 62 12.31 5.41 0.68
C THR A 62 11.78 4.01 0.37
N LYS A 63 10.95 3.43 1.25
CA LYS A 63 10.25 2.18 0.99
C LYS A 63 9.07 2.42 0.04
N LYS A 64 9.23 1.94 -1.19
CA LYS A 64 8.20 1.97 -2.23
C LYS A 64 7.59 0.59 -2.37
N TYR A 65 6.27 0.53 -2.32
CA TYR A 65 5.51 -0.69 -2.52
C TYR A 65 4.98 -0.76 -3.94
N VAL A 66 5.02 -1.96 -4.52
CA VAL A 66 4.27 -2.36 -5.70
C VAL A 66 3.54 -3.63 -5.31
N VAL A 67 2.21 -3.62 -5.37
CA VAL A 67 1.39 -4.78 -5.01
C VAL A 67 1.49 -5.82 -6.13
N THR A 68 1.87 -7.04 -5.78
CA THR A 68 2.04 -8.15 -6.73
C THR A 68 0.95 -9.22 -6.58
N GLN A 69 0.34 -9.35 -5.39
CA GLN A 69 -0.71 -10.32 -5.12
C GLN A 69 -1.78 -9.72 -4.20
N ILE A 70 -3.03 -10.09 -4.45
CA ILE A 70 -4.17 -9.75 -3.58
C ILE A 70 -4.82 -11.06 -3.16
N ARG A 71 -5.00 -11.24 -1.85
CA ARG A 71 -5.72 -12.38 -1.27
C ARG A 71 -6.96 -11.85 -0.59
N ARG A 72 -8.10 -12.53 -0.78
CA ARG A 72 -9.28 -12.29 0.05
C ARG A 72 -9.02 -12.88 1.43
N ASN A 73 -9.57 -12.23 2.46
CA ASN A 73 -9.71 -12.86 3.77
C ASN A 73 -10.67 -14.04 3.70
#